data_AF-A0A7K3YK84-F1
#
_entry.id   AF-A0A7K3YK84-F1
#
_cell.length_a   1.000
_cell.length_b   1.000
_cell.length_c   1.000
_cell.angle_alpha   90.00
_cell.angle_beta   90.00
_cell.angle_gamma   90.00
#
_symmetry.space_group_name_H-M   'P 1'
#
loop_
_entity.id
_entity.type
_entity.pdbx_description
1 polymer ?
#
loop_
_entity_poly.entity_id
_entity_poly.type
_entity_poly.pdbx_seq_one_letter_code
_entity_poly.pdbx_strand_id
1 'polypeptide(L)'
;MSMTTHGYNYDLAIREVGDQVTVTNNLGRTAIYGEIVLLGGMYGIVMEHDGIANGATGRIYVLQPDTLISTAQINPASTFVAGAAIYFKAGSSSAAGTLEDAEGGVAVAIGTIESAVGAPGAHTSVSFRPYSQIVDYGGYDDRLTAVESVTNGLTKDPGIPFRKTVTLTSALATTAVEIIPDADVAAGKCVYINSLYANVDGNEVWDGSGSVVKVQDTAGVAAITFAKGQLTADAQLAFLSNGVTLGDGIKDGTGMTPAKGLEIVADGTFETTGSDLIVTITGFIGNVPA
;
A
#
# COMPACT_ATOMS: atom_id res chain seq x y z
N MET A 1 -72.53 14.78 -2.54
CA MET A 1 -71.14 15.14 -2.21
C MET A 1 -71.13 15.70 -0.80
N SER A 2 -70.37 15.09 0.10
CA SER A 2 -69.91 15.78 1.30
C SER A 2 -68.64 15.08 1.76
N MET A 3 -67.57 15.88 1.87
CA MET A 3 -66.20 15.49 2.11
C MET A 3 -66.04 14.71 3.40
N THR A 4 -65.36 13.57 3.33
CA THR A 4 -64.76 12.94 4.50
C THR A 4 -63.47 13.70 4.82
N THR A 5 -63.53 14.55 5.84
CA THR A 5 -62.35 15.18 6.43
C THR A 5 -61.47 14.08 7.04
N HIS A 6 -60.20 14.02 6.66
CA HIS A 6 -59.22 13.18 7.36
C HIS A 6 -58.45 14.08 8.34
N GLY A 7 -58.71 13.88 9.64
CA GLY A 7 -57.94 14.50 10.70
C GLY A 7 -56.62 13.75 10.85
N TYR A 8 -55.52 14.35 10.41
CA TYR A 8 -54.18 13.85 10.72
C TYR A 8 -53.88 14.22 12.18
N ASN A 9 -53.64 13.21 13.01
CA ASN A 9 -53.60 13.36 14.48
C ASN A 9 -52.19 13.33 15.07
N TYR A 10 -51.14 13.73 14.34
CA TYR A 10 -49.78 13.76 14.90
C TYR A 10 -48.94 14.91 14.31
N ASP A 11 -48.47 15.79 15.20
CA ASP A 11 -47.27 16.62 14.99
C ASP A 11 -46.07 15.67 14.97
N LEU A 12 -45.66 15.22 13.79
CA LEU A 12 -44.50 14.33 13.65
C LEU A 12 -43.22 15.18 13.66
N ALA A 13 -42.60 15.34 14.82
CA ALA A 13 -41.24 15.85 14.93
C ALA A 13 -40.24 14.68 14.78
N ILE A 14 -39.74 14.46 13.55
CA ILE A 14 -38.61 13.56 13.32
C ILE A 14 -37.37 14.25 13.88
N ARG A 15 -36.91 13.84 15.07
CA ARG A 15 -35.91 14.61 15.82
C ARG A 15 -34.47 14.37 15.40
N GLU A 16 -34.15 13.22 14.80
CA GLU A 16 -32.85 12.93 14.20
C GLU A 16 -33.08 11.99 13.02
N VAL A 17 -32.99 12.49 11.79
CA VAL A 17 -32.73 11.61 10.65
C VAL A 17 -31.21 11.56 10.56
N GLY A 18 -30.60 10.41 10.86
CA GLY A 18 -29.15 10.27 10.66
C GLY A 18 -28.79 10.38 9.16
N ASP A 19 -27.56 10.04 8.82
CA ASP A 19 -27.00 10.45 7.52
C ASP A 19 -27.81 9.90 6.34
N GLN A 20 -28.35 10.82 5.53
CA GLN A 20 -29.02 10.50 4.28
C GLN A 20 -28.10 10.79 3.10
N VAL A 21 -28.16 9.92 2.10
CA VAL A 21 -27.40 10.06 0.87
C VAL A 21 -28.31 9.93 -0.33
N THR A 22 -27.95 10.67 -1.38
CA THR A 22 -28.63 10.62 -2.67
C THR A 22 -28.01 9.51 -3.50
N VAL A 23 -28.83 8.54 -3.93
CA VAL A 23 -28.39 7.36 -4.70
C VAL A 23 -29.24 7.18 -5.94
N THR A 24 -28.69 6.50 -6.94
CA THR A 24 -29.46 6.07 -8.12
C THR A 24 -29.85 4.61 -7.94
N ASN A 25 -31.14 4.30 -8.07
CA ASN A 25 -31.60 2.92 -8.02
C ASN A 25 -31.25 2.20 -9.33
N ASN A 26 -30.43 1.15 -9.23
CA ASN A 26 -30.00 0.31 -10.34
C ASN A 26 -30.41 -1.17 -10.17
N LEU A 27 -31.40 -1.46 -9.31
CA LEU A 27 -31.82 -2.82 -9.00
C LEU A 27 -32.61 -3.49 -10.13
N GLY A 28 -33.03 -2.76 -11.17
CA GLY A 28 -33.90 -3.27 -12.23
C GLY A 28 -35.38 -3.31 -11.86
N ARG A 29 -35.76 -2.82 -10.67
CA ARG A 29 -37.14 -2.67 -10.18
C ARG A 29 -37.26 -1.41 -9.32
N THR A 30 -38.48 -1.01 -8.98
CA THR A 30 -38.71 0.03 -7.96
C THR A 30 -38.28 -0.49 -6.59
N ALA A 31 -37.45 0.29 -5.90
CA ALA A 31 -37.14 0.10 -4.48
C ALA A 31 -38.22 0.79 -3.66
N ILE A 32 -38.85 0.11 -2.71
CA ILE A 32 -40.02 0.63 -1.99
C ILE A 32 -39.63 1.33 -0.69
N TYR A 33 -40.46 2.27 -0.22
CA TYR A 33 -40.25 2.94 1.07
C TYR A 33 -40.04 1.95 2.22
N GLY A 34 -39.04 2.18 3.06
CA GLY A 34 -38.70 1.32 4.20
C GLY A 34 -37.93 0.04 3.82
N GLU A 35 -37.64 -0.19 2.55
CA GLU A 35 -36.84 -1.33 2.10
C GLU A 35 -35.35 -1.14 2.42
N ILE A 36 -34.70 -2.17 2.96
CA ILE A 36 -33.23 -2.23 3.07
C ILE A 36 -32.66 -2.59 1.69
N VAL A 37 -31.75 -1.76 1.19
CA VAL A 37 -31.15 -1.88 -0.14
C VAL A 37 -29.62 -1.70 -0.08
N LEU A 38 -28.92 -2.22 -1.09
CA LEU A 38 -27.53 -1.89 -1.39
C LEU A 38 -27.50 -1.05 -2.67
N LEU A 39 -27.29 0.25 -2.55
CA LEU A 39 -27.25 1.20 -3.67
C LEU A 39 -26.03 2.10 -3.56
N GLY A 40 -25.32 2.33 -4.67
CA GLY A 40 -24.11 3.16 -4.67
C GLY A 40 -23.02 2.67 -3.70
N GLY A 41 -22.93 1.34 -3.49
CA GLY A 41 -21.98 0.75 -2.54
C GLY A 41 -22.37 0.85 -1.06
N MET A 42 -23.55 1.42 -0.75
CA MET A 42 -24.01 1.66 0.61
C MET A 42 -25.27 0.85 0.95
N TYR A 43 -25.29 0.26 2.13
CA TYR A 43 -26.48 -0.32 2.73
C TYR A 43 -27.32 0.79 3.35
N GLY A 44 -28.61 0.84 3.02
CA GLY A 44 -29.50 1.86 3.56
C GLY A 44 -30.96 1.50 3.44
N ILE A 45 -31.79 2.33 4.06
CA ILE A 45 -33.25 2.21 4.04
C ILE A 45 -33.81 3.27 3.10
N VAL A 46 -34.68 2.88 2.16
CA VAL A 46 -35.33 3.82 1.24
C VAL A 46 -36.22 4.79 2.01
N MET A 47 -35.97 6.09 1.83
CA MET A 47 -36.70 7.16 2.54
C MET A 47 -37.74 7.87 1.67
N GLU A 48 -37.77 7.59 0.36
CA GLU A 48 -38.77 8.17 -0.55
C GLU A 48 -40.11 7.43 -0.41
N HIS A 49 -41.18 8.15 -0.06
CA HIS A 49 -42.50 7.56 0.19
C HIS A 49 -43.08 6.82 -1.03
N ASP A 50 -42.86 7.33 -2.24
CA ASP A 50 -43.27 6.68 -3.49
C ASP A 50 -42.29 5.58 -3.95
N GLY A 51 -41.23 5.34 -3.17
CA GLY A 51 -40.09 4.52 -3.57
C GLY A 51 -39.18 5.24 -4.57
N ILE A 52 -38.16 4.53 -5.03
CA ILE A 52 -37.20 5.01 -6.03
C ILE A 52 -37.36 4.13 -7.27
N ALA A 53 -37.85 4.69 -8.39
CA ALA A 53 -37.96 3.94 -9.64
C ALA A 53 -36.59 3.52 -10.19
N ASN A 54 -36.54 2.44 -10.98
CA ASN A 54 -35.28 2.02 -11.60
C ASN A 54 -34.71 3.11 -12.53
N GLY A 55 -33.42 3.41 -12.38
CA GLY A 55 -32.73 4.50 -13.07
C GLY A 55 -32.99 5.90 -12.49
N ALA A 56 -33.87 6.03 -11.49
CA ALA A 56 -34.14 7.30 -10.83
C ALA A 56 -33.22 7.50 -9.62
N THR A 57 -33.06 8.76 -9.26
CA THR A 57 -32.35 9.18 -8.06
C THR A 57 -33.33 9.38 -6.91
N GLY A 58 -32.94 8.97 -5.70
CA GLY A 58 -33.71 9.18 -4.48
C GLY A 58 -32.83 9.07 -3.23
N ARG A 59 -33.42 9.29 -2.06
CA ARG A 59 -32.70 9.25 -0.78
C ARG A 59 -32.81 7.91 -0.08
N ILE A 60 -31.69 7.46 0.44
CA ILE A 60 -31.63 6.39 1.43
C ILE A 60 -31.07 6.95 2.75
N TYR A 61 -31.55 6.41 3.86
CA TYR A 61 -30.92 6.54 5.16
C TYR A 61 -29.78 5.52 5.25
N VAL A 62 -28.55 5.96 5.49
CA VAL A 62 -27.38 5.07 5.61
C VAL A 62 -27.45 4.33 6.93
N LEU A 63 -27.24 3.01 6.92
CA LEU A 63 -27.19 2.25 8.18
C LEU A 63 -25.96 2.65 9.01
N GLN A 64 -26.18 3.11 10.24
CA GLN A 64 -25.15 3.60 11.16
C GLN A 64 -25.14 2.80 12.48
N PRO A 65 -23.98 2.64 13.14
CA PRO A 65 -23.84 1.75 14.30
C PRO A 65 -24.51 2.25 15.59
N ASP A 66 -24.78 3.54 15.69
CA ASP A 66 -25.51 4.16 16.80
C ASP A 66 -27.03 3.96 16.70
N THR A 67 -27.52 3.53 15.54
CA THR A 67 -28.95 3.38 15.28
C THR A 67 -29.39 1.94 15.45
N LEU A 68 -30.49 1.74 16.20
CA LEU A 68 -31.14 0.44 16.30
C LEU A 68 -32.16 0.29 15.16
N ILE A 69 -31.92 -0.69 14.29
CA ILE A 69 -32.86 -1.02 13.21
C ILE A 69 -33.75 -2.15 13.70
N SER A 70 -35.06 -2.01 13.53
CA SER A 70 -36.03 -3.06 13.83
C SER A 70 -36.93 -3.31 12.62
N THR A 71 -37.14 -4.58 12.29
CA THR A 71 -37.97 -5.01 11.17
C THR A 71 -39.41 -5.25 11.61
N ALA A 72 -40.37 -4.92 10.76
CA ALA A 72 -41.78 -5.24 11.02
C ALA A 72 -42.14 -6.69 10.67
N GLN A 73 -41.38 -7.32 9.78
CA GLN A 73 -41.57 -8.69 9.30
C GLN A 73 -40.23 -9.28 8.82
N ILE A 74 -40.11 -10.61 8.90
CA ILE A 74 -39.04 -11.39 8.30
C ILE A 74 -39.66 -12.46 7.40
N ASN A 75 -39.18 -12.54 6.16
CA ASN A 75 -39.67 -13.49 5.16
C ASN A 75 -38.86 -14.81 5.07
N PRO A 76 -37.61 -14.87 5.55
CA PRO A 76 -36.86 -16.12 5.72
C PRO A 76 -37.16 -16.90 7.02
N ALA A 77 -37.19 -18.23 6.92
CA ALA A 77 -37.14 -19.13 8.07
C ALA A 77 -35.70 -19.21 8.60
N SER A 78 -35.32 -18.23 9.41
CA SER A 78 -33.97 -18.07 9.99
C SER A 78 -34.02 -18.12 11.52
N THR A 79 -32.88 -18.39 12.16
CA THR A 79 -32.70 -18.43 13.60
C THR A 79 -31.80 -17.28 14.05
N PHE A 80 -32.40 -16.12 14.28
CA PHE A 80 -31.67 -14.94 14.74
C PHE A 80 -31.37 -15.03 16.24
N VAL A 81 -30.09 -15.02 16.58
CA VAL A 81 -29.60 -15.12 17.97
C VAL A 81 -28.98 -13.78 18.37
N ALA A 82 -29.38 -13.26 19.54
CA ALA A 82 -28.79 -12.04 20.09
C ALA A 82 -27.26 -12.19 20.26
N GLY A 83 -26.51 -11.17 19.85
CA GLY A 83 -25.05 -11.16 19.84
C GLY A 83 -24.41 -11.77 18.59
N ALA A 84 -25.17 -12.47 17.73
CA ALA A 84 -24.66 -12.96 16.45
C ALA A 84 -24.71 -11.86 15.36
N ALA A 85 -23.93 -12.04 14.29
CA ALA A 85 -23.98 -11.17 13.12
C ALA A 85 -25.29 -11.38 12.34
N ILE A 86 -25.83 -10.30 11.78
CA ILE A 86 -26.90 -10.34 10.79
C ILE A 86 -26.32 -10.09 9.41
N TYR A 87 -26.76 -10.86 8.43
CA TYR A 87 -26.28 -10.77 7.05
C TYR A 87 -27.39 -10.22 6.17
N PHE A 88 -27.04 -9.42 5.17
CA PHE A 88 -27.96 -8.97 4.14
C PHE A 88 -27.56 -9.58 2.80
N LYS A 89 -28.50 -10.27 2.18
CA LYS A 89 -28.39 -10.79 0.84
C LYS A 89 -29.09 -9.84 -0.11
N ALA A 90 -28.32 -9.25 -1.02
CA ALA A 90 -28.87 -8.35 -2.03
C ALA A 90 -29.93 -9.06 -2.89
N GLY A 91 -31.01 -8.33 -3.18
CA GLY A 91 -32.08 -8.80 -4.04
C GLY A 91 -31.69 -8.84 -5.52
N SER A 92 -32.68 -9.03 -6.38
CA SER A 92 -32.53 -9.01 -7.84
C SER A 92 -33.52 -8.05 -8.48
N SER A 93 -33.51 -7.97 -9.82
CA SER A 93 -34.53 -7.25 -10.59
C SER A 93 -35.97 -7.75 -10.38
N SER A 94 -36.15 -8.86 -9.67
CA SER A 94 -37.46 -9.47 -9.44
C SER A 94 -37.79 -9.69 -7.96
N ALA A 95 -36.88 -9.39 -7.03
CA ALA A 95 -37.09 -9.62 -5.60
C ALA A 95 -36.33 -8.61 -4.71
N ALA A 96 -36.90 -8.34 -3.53
CA ALA A 96 -36.25 -7.59 -2.46
C ALA A 96 -35.08 -8.38 -1.86
N GLY A 97 -34.14 -7.66 -1.24
CA GLY A 97 -33.09 -8.30 -0.44
C GLY A 97 -33.66 -8.95 0.82
N THR A 98 -32.90 -9.89 1.39
CA THR A 98 -33.29 -10.64 2.60
C THR A 98 -32.26 -10.48 3.70
N LEU A 99 -32.73 -10.51 4.96
CA LEU A 99 -31.86 -10.63 6.12
C LEU A 99 -31.71 -12.11 6.47
N GLU A 100 -30.48 -12.54 6.70
CA GLU A 100 -30.08 -13.92 6.94
C GLU A 100 -29.31 -14.01 8.26
N ASP A 101 -29.40 -15.15 8.93
CA ASP A 101 -28.74 -15.47 10.21
C ASP A 101 -27.36 -16.13 10.05
N ALA A 102 -26.95 -16.40 8.81
CA ALA A 102 -25.65 -16.98 8.49
C ALA A 102 -25.10 -16.44 7.17
N GLU A 103 -23.77 -16.57 7.01
CA GLU A 103 -23.08 -16.23 5.76
C GLU A 103 -23.43 -17.27 4.69
N GLY A 104 -24.36 -16.92 3.80
CA GLY A 104 -24.84 -17.78 2.71
C GLY A 104 -24.71 -17.11 1.35
N GLY A 105 -23.89 -17.69 0.46
CA GLY A 105 -23.75 -17.21 -0.92
C GLY A 105 -23.10 -15.83 -1.01
N VAL A 106 -23.88 -14.82 -1.42
CA VAL A 106 -23.43 -13.42 -1.59
C VAL A 106 -23.89 -12.50 -0.45
N ALA A 107 -24.35 -13.07 0.66
CA ALA A 107 -24.80 -12.29 1.82
C ALA A 107 -23.61 -11.70 2.57
N VAL A 108 -23.71 -10.42 2.97
CA VAL A 108 -22.66 -9.69 3.67
C VAL A 108 -23.13 -9.35 5.08
N ALA A 109 -22.26 -9.48 6.07
CA ALA A 109 -22.55 -9.09 7.44
C ALA A 109 -22.74 -7.56 7.51
N ILE A 110 -23.91 -7.11 7.98
CA ILE A 110 -24.26 -5.68 8.05
C ILE A 110 -24.45 -5.18 9.48
N GLY A 111 -24.42 -6.04 10.50
CA GLY A 111 -24.57 -5.62 11.89
C GLY A 111 -24.59 -6.77 12.90
N THR A 112 -24.87 -6.44 14.16
CA THR A 112 -25.04 -7.39 15.26
C THR A 112 -26.49 -7.38 15.75
N ILE A 113 -27.07 -8.57 15.88
CA ILE A 113 -28.43 -8.78 16.36
C ILE A 113 -28.51 -8.41 17.84
N GLU A 114 -29.46 -7.56 18.21
CA GLU A 114 -29.77 -7.26 19.62
C GLU A 114 -30.88 -8.16 20.16
N SER A 115 -31.93 -8.39 19.37
CA SER A 115 -33.06 -9.21 19.77
C SER A 115 -33.85 -9.70 18.56
N ALA A 116 -34.61 -10.78 18.75
CA ALA A 116 -35.57 -11.29 17.78
C ALA A 116 -36.86 -11.71 18.49
N VAL A 117 -38.00 -11.57 17.81
CA VAL A 117 -39.33 -11.93 18.33
C VAL A 117 -39.82 -13.19 17.63
N GLY A 118 -40.47 -14.10 18.38
CA GLY A 118 -40.92 -15.40 17.88
C GLY A 118 -39.96 -16.54 18.24
N ALA A 119 -40.29 -17.74 17.78
CA ALA A 119 -39.47 -18.93 18.03
C ALA A 119 -38.35 -19.07 16.97
N PRO A 120 -37.21 -19.68 17.32
CA PRO A 120 -36.17 -20.07 16.35
C PRO A 120 -36.76 -20.76 15.11
N GLY A 121 -36.36 -20.31 13.91
CA GLY A 121 -36.90 -20.80 12.62
C GLY A 121 -38.28 -20.27 12.24
N ALA A 122 -38.90 -19.45 13.09
CA ALA A 122 -40.20 -18.81 12.89
C ALA A 122 -40.25 -17.40 13.52
N HIS A 123 -39.14 -16.66 13.42
CA HIS A 123 -39.08 -15.29 13.92
C HIS A 123 -39.98 -14.36 13.09
N THR A 124 -40.63 -13.42 13.75
CA THR A 124 -41.52 -12.43 13.12
C THR A 124 -40.83 -11.08 12.94
N SER A 125 -39.87 -10.75 13.78
CA SER A 125 -39.04 -9.56 13.66
C SER A 125 -37.66 -9.76 14.28
N VAL A 126 -36.72 -8.94 13.81
CA VAL A 126 -35.34 -8.86 14.30
C VAL A 126 -34.96 -7.40 14.45
N SER A 127 -34.24 -7.11 15.53
CA SER A 127 -33.61 -5.83 15.79
C SER A 127 -32.09 -5.99 15.83
N PHE A 128 -31.35 -5.10 15.19
CA PHE A 128 -29.91 -5.16 15.07
C PHE A 128 -29.27 -3.77 15.04
N ARG A 129 -28.01 -3.69 15.48
CA ARG A 129 -27.16 -2.51 15.29
C ARG A 129 -26.27 -2.70 14.07
N PRO A 130 -26.33 -1.83 13.06
CA PRO A 130 -25.46 -1.90 11.91
C PRO A 130 -23.97 -1.81 12.27
N TYR A 131 -23.10 -2.30 11.39
CA TYR A 131 -21.69 -1.95 11.45
C TYR A 131 -21.44 -0.59 10.83
N SER A 132 -20.32 0.04 11.22
CA SER A 132 -19.83 1.21 10.51
C SER A 132 -19.54 0.82 9.06
N GLN A 133 -20.21 1.48 8.13
CA GLN A 133 -19.94 1.30 6.72
C GLN A 133 -18.72 2.13 6.35
N ILE A 134 -17.77 1.54 5.62
CA ILE A 134 -16.76 2.33 4.93
C ILE A 134 -17.51 3.04 3.80
N VAL A 135 -17.95 4.26 4.07
CA VAL A 135 -18.57 5.13 3.08
C VAL A 135 -17.47 5.45 2.06
N ASP A 136 -17.68 5.04 0.81
CA ASP A 136 -16.96 5.60 -0.33
C ASP A 136 -17.37 7.08 -0.43
N TYR A 137 -16.65 7.92 0.32
CA TYR A 137 -16.78 9.37 0.22
C TYR A 137 -16.26 9.78 -1.16
N GLY A 138 -17.18 9.80 -2.14
CA GLY A 138 -17.06 10.32 -3.51
C GLY A 138 -15.69 10.85 -3.91
N GLY A 139 -14.74 9.94 -4.12
CA GLY A 139 -13.34 10.28 -4.38
C GLY A 139 -12.33 9.29 -3.82
N TYR A 140 -12.75 8.14 -3.27
CA TYR A 140 -11.81 7.06 -2.95
C TYR A 140 -11.02 6.65 -4.19
N ASP A 141 -11.70 6.41 -5.31
CA ASP A 141 -11.08 6.04 -6.59
C ASP A 141 -10.16 7.15 -7.12
N ASP A 142 -10.53 8.43 -6.94
CA ASP A 142 -9.67 9.56 -7.32
C ASP A 142 -8.41 9.64 -6.45
N ARG A 143 -8.55 9.40 -5.13
CA ARG A 143 -7.42 9.36 -4.19
C ARG A 143 -6.53 8.15 -4.45
N LEU A 144 -7.12 6.99 -4.74
CA LEU A 144 -6.40 5.78 -5.12
C LEU A 144 -5.63 6.01 -6.41
N THR A 145 -6.30 6.53 -7.45
CA THR A 145 -5.69 6.92 -8.72
C THR A 145 -4.56 7.93 -8.52
N ALA A 146 -4.74 8.92 -7.64
CA ALA A 146 -3.70 9.89 -7.31
C ALA A 146 -2.49 9.24 -6.63
N VAL A 147 -2.71 8.33 -5.67
CA VAL A 147 -1.65 7.57 -4.99
C VAL A 147 -0.92 6.65 -5.96
N GLU A 148 -1.66 5.94 -6.83
CA GLU A 148 -1.09 5.09 -7.87
C GLU A 148 -0.27 5.90 -8.88
N SER A 149 -0.74 7.10 -9.24
CA SER A 149 0.01 8.03 -10.09
C SER A 149 1.30 8.52 -9.42
N VAL A 150 1.28 8.87 -8.13
CA VAL A 150 2.49 9.24 -7.39
C VAL A 150 3.46 8.06 -7.31
N THR A 151 2.97 6.86 -7.02
CA THR A 151 3.78 5.64 -6.96
C THR A 151 4.41 5.31 -8.33
N ASN A 152 3.64 5.43 -9.41
CA ASN A 152 4.14 5.30 -10.78
C ASN A 152 5.11 6.43 -11.17
N GLY A 153 4.99 7.61 -10.57
CA GLY A 153 5.94 8.71 -10.73
C GLY A 153 7.27 8.42 -10.05
N LEU A 154 7.23 7.92 -8.81
CA LEU A 154 8.43 7.56 -8.04
C LEU A 154 9.23 6.41 -8.69
N THR A 155 8.57 5.45 -9.34
CA THR A 155 9.27 4.41 -10.12
C THR A 155 9.97 4.97 -11.38
N LYS A 156 9.51 6.11 -11.89
CA LYS A 156 10.07 6.83 -13.04
C LYS A 156 11.09 7.91 -12.66
N ASP A 157 11.31 8.17 -11.37
CA ASP A 157 12.28 9.17 -10.90
C ASP A 157 13.71 8.80 -11.40
N PRO A 158 14.48 9.76 -11.95
CA PRO A 158 15.69 9.44 -12.71
C PRO A 158 16.91 9.09 -11.83
N GLY A 159 16.79 9.11 -10.49
CA GLY A 159 17.89 8.71 -9.61
C GLY A 159 17.51 8.57 -8.14
N ILE A 160 17.70 7.39 -7.54
CA ILE A 160 17.66 7.21 -6.08
C ILE A 160 19.04 7.59 -5.51
N PRO A 161 19.21 8.72 -4.81
CA PRO A 161 20.51 9.13 -4.28
C PRO A 161 20.96 8.20 -3.15
N PHE A 162 22.25 7.95 -3.05
CA PHE A 162 22.83 7.16 -1.96
C PHE A 162 24.12 7.77 -1.41
N ARG A 163 24.37 7.45 -0.15
CA ARG A 163 25.67 7.57 0.53
C ARG A 163 25.89 6.29 1.32
N LYS A 164 26.93 5.53 0.97
CA LYS A 164 27.26 4.26 1.62
C LYS A 164 28.71 4.32 2.10
N THR A 165 28.94 3.83 3.31
CA THR A 165 30.27 3.70 3.91
C THR A 165 30.47 2.26 4.33
N VAL A 166 31.58 1.66 3.92
CA VAL A 166 31.95 0.30 4.27
C VAL A 166 33.40 0.26 4.74
N THR A 167 33.76 -0.82 5.43
CA THR A 167 35.13 -1.09 5.85
C THR A 167 35.59 -2.39 5.22
N LEU A 168 36.75 -2.37 4.56
CA LEU A 168 37.46 -3.56 4.13
C LEU A 168 38.69 -3.75 5.00
N THR A 169 38.78 -4.90 5.68
CA THR A 169 39.94 -5.26 6.50
C THR A 169 40.97 -6.00 5.64
N SER A 170 42.25 -5.67 5.79
CA SER A 170 43.38 -6.28 5.06
C SER A 170 43.39 -7.81 5.12
N ALA A 171 43.15 -8.38 6.31
CA ALA A 171 43.10 -9.82 6.55
C ALA A 171 41.98 -10.55 5.79
N LEU A 172 40.93 -9.84 5.38
CA LEU A 172 39.78 -10.36 4.61
C LEU A 172 39.65 -9.67 3.26
N ALA A 173 40.73 -9.10 2.74
CA ALA A 173 40.67 -8.23 1.56
C ALA A 173 40.10 -8.93 0.31
N THR A 174 40.27 -10.25 0.18
CA THR A 174 39.72 -11.06 -0.93
C THR A 174 38.24 -11.41 -0.77
N THR A 175 37.65 -11.15 0.40
CA THR A 175 36.23 -11.31 0.65
C THR A 175 35.52 -10.01 0.32
N ALA A 176 34.68 -10.03 -0.71
CA ALA A 176 33.94 -8.85 -1.14
C ALA A 176 33.06 -8.31 0.00
N VAL A 177 33.13 -7.01 0.22
CA VAL A 177 32.24 -6.29 1.13
C VAL A 177 31.21 -5.55 0.29
N GLU A 178 29.94 -5.88 0.49
CA GLU A 178 28.82 -5.29 -0.23
C GLU A 178 28.62 -3.82 0.17
N ILE A 179 28.53 -2.94 -0.84
CA ILE A 179 28.23 -1.51 -0.68
C ILE A 179 26.77 -1.25 -1.05
N ILE A 180 26.33 -1.81 -2.18
CA ILE A 180 24.95 -1.80 -2.67
C ILE A 180 24.62 -3.22 -3.15
N PRO A 181 23.58 -3.89 -2.63
CA PRO A 181 23.16 -5.20 -3.13
C PRO A 181 22.53 -5.09 -4.53
N ASP A 182 22.62 -6.17 -5.32
CA ASP A 182 21.93 -6.27 -6.62
C ASP A 182 20.41 -6.01 -6.49
N ALA A 183 19.80 -6.44 -5.39
CA ALA A 183 18.37 -6.28 -5.13
C ALA A 183 17.92 -4.80 -5.03
N ASP A 184 18.83 -3.89 -4.66
CA ASP A 184 18.54 -2.45 -4.58
C ASP A 184 18.66 -1.77 -5.96
N VAL A 185 19.21 -2.45 -6.98
CA VAL A 185 19.37 -1.95 -8.34
C VAL A 185 18.35 -2.63 -9.26
N ALA A 186 17.18 -2.01 -9.39
CA ALA A 186 16.08 -2.56 -10.19
C ALA A 186 16.45 -2.77 -11.68
N ALA A 187 15.71 -3.65 -12.36
CA ALA A 187 15.86 -3.86 -13.80
C ALA A 187 15.69 -2.55 -14.58
N GLY A 188 16.55 -2.33 -15.58
CA GLY A 188 16.59 -1.08 -16.34
C GLY A 188 17.27 0.09 -15.62
N LYS A 189 17.85 -0.14 -14.44
CA LYS A 189 18.65 0.83 -13.69
C LYS A 189 20.12 0.39 -13.59
N CYS A 190 21.00 1.34 -13.34
CA CYS A 190 22.41 1.13 -13.02
C CYS A 190 22.90 2.13 -11.97
N VAL A 191 24.03 1.82 -11.35
CA VAL A 191 24.66 2.70 -10.34
C VAL A 191 25.52 3.75 -11.03
N TYR A 192 25.38 5.01 -10.61
CA TYR A 192 26.25 6.12 -10.99
C TYR A 192 26.98 6.63 -9.76
N ILE A 193 28.29 6.79 -9.85
CA ILE A 193 29.13 7.26 -8.73
C ILE A 193 29.57 8.70 -9.00
N ASN A 194 29.26 9.59 -8.05
CA ASN A 194 29.59 11.02 -8.13
C ASN A 194 30.79 11.40 -7.27
N SER A 195 31.03 10.70 -6.15
CA SER A 195 32.19 10.97 -5.30
C SER A 195 32.65 9.75 -4.52
N LEU A 196 33.91 9.82 -4.10
CA LEU A 196 34.61 8.82 -3.32
C LEU A 196 35.48 9.49 -2.27
N TYR A 197 35.46 8.91 -1.07
CA TYR A 197 36.41 9.19 0.00
C TYR A 197 36.86 7.86 0.60
N ALA A 198 38.16 7.57 0.52
CA ALA A 198 38.76 6.39 1.13
C ALA A 198 39.82 6.81 2.15
N ASN A 199 39.84 6.14 3.31
CA ASN A 199 40.73 6.41 4.42
C ASN A 199 41.33 5.09 4.91
N VAL A 200 42.66 4.98 4.93
CA VAL A 200 43.35 3.92 5.68
C VAL A 200 43.39 4.38 7.13
N ASP A 201 42.55 3.77 7.97
CA ASP A 201 42.32 4.22 9.35
C ASP A 201 43.34 3.60 10.31
N GLY A 202 44.56 4.12 10.29
CA GLY A 202 45.63 3.71 11.19
C GLY A 202 47.00 3.73 10.54
N ASN A 203 47.99 3.27 11.32
CA ASN A 203 49.40 3.42 11.01
C ASN A 203 50.04 2.22 10.28
N GLU A 204 49.25 1.23 9.87
CA GLU A 204 49.75 0.04 9.19
C GLU A 204 49.48 0.11 7.68
N VAL A 205 50.57 0.05 6.91
CA VAL A 205 50.52 -0.01 5.44
C VAL A 205 49.97 -1.37 5.00
N TRP A 206 49.17 -1.37 3.93
CA TRP A 206 48.71 -2.61 3.30
C TRP A 206 49.86 -3.29 2.56
N ASP A 207 50.28 -4.47 3.03
CA ASP A 207 51.32 -5.29 2.40
C ASP A 207 50.80 -6.69 2.03
N GLY A 208 51.45 -7.41 1.11
CA GLY A 208 50.99 -8.72 0.62
C GLY A 208 51.07 -8.90 -0.90
N SER A 209 50.43 -9.96 -1.39
CA SER A 209 50.49 -10.37 -2.81
C SER A 209 49.51 -9.64 -3.73
N GLY A 210 48.47 -9.04 -3.17
CA GLY A 210 47.53 -8.18 -3.91
C GLY A 210 48.22 -6.96 -4.51
N SER A 211 47.74 -6.52 -5.66
CA SER A 211 48.24 -5.32 -6.35
C SER A 211 47.28 -4.14 -6.24
N VAL A 212 45.99 -4.41 -6.11
CA VAL A 212 44.94 -3.38 -6.05
C VAL A 212 43.78 -3.76 -5.13
N VAL A 213 43.09 -2.72 -4.64
CA VAL A 213 41.73 -2.84 -4.10
C VAL A 213 40.78 -2.17 -5.10
N LYS A 214 39.66 -2.80 -5.40
CA LYS A 214 38.67 -2.31 -6.36
C LYS A 214 37.36 -2.07 -5.68
N VAL A 215 36.72 -0.94 -5.99
CA VAL A 215 35.26 -0.87 -5.98
C VAL A 215 34.82 -1.33 -7.36
N GLN A 216 34.03 -2.39 -7.41
CA GLN A 216 33.52 -2.98 -8.64
C GLN A 216 32.04 -3.26 -8.51
N ASP A 217 31.36 -3.44 -9.64
CA ASP A 217 30.04 -4.06 -9.58
C ASP A 217 30.15 -5.58 -9.37
N THR A 218 29.04 -6.21 -9.01
CA THR A 218 28.97 -7.66 -8.76
C THR A 218 29.12 -8.50 -10.04
N ALA A 219 29.24 -7.87 -11.21
CA ALA A 219 29.66 -8.52 -12.46
C ALA A 219 31.19 -8.47 -12.68
N GLY A 220 31.94 -7.84 -11.77
CA GLY A 220 33.39 -7.72 -11.80
C GLY A 220 33.90 -6.54 -12.62
N VAL A 221 33.04 -5.60 -13.03
CA VAL A 221 33.47 -4.39 -13.74
C VAL A 221 33.97 -3.37 -12.73
N ALA A 222 35.24 -3.02 -12.80
CA ALA A 222 35.86 -2.08 -11.87
C ALA A 222 35.33 -0.64 -12.09
N ALA A 223 34.77 -0.05 -11.04
CA ALA A 223 34.38 1.35 -11.00
C ALA A 223 35.55 2.23 -10.59
N ILE A 224 36.28 1.83 -9.54
CA ILE A 224 37.41 2.55 -8.97
C ILE A 224 38.47 1.52 -8.60
N THR A 225 39.73 1.81 -8.88
CA THR A 225 40.87 0.97 -8.48
C THR A 225 41.86 1.78 -7.66
N PHE A 226 42.20 1.30 -6.47
CA PHE A 226 43.26 1.80 -5.61
C PHE A 226 44.52 0.96 -5.80
N ALA A 227 45.62 1.59 -6.19
CA ALA A 227 46.91 0.91 -6.22
C ALA A 227 47.41 0.62 -4.79
N LYS A 228 47.90 -0.60 -4.54
CA LYS A 228 48.50 -1.00 -3.25
C LYS A 228 49.48 0.04 -2.71
N GLY A 229 50.35 0.57 -3.57
CA GLY A 229 51.37 1.54 -3.18
C GLY A 229 50.85 2.87 -2.63
N GLN A 230 49.54 3.12 -2.65
CA GLN A 230 48.89 4.30 -2.08
C GLN A 230 48.05 3.99 -0.83
N LEU A 231 47.92 2.72 -0.46
CA LEU A 231 47.26 2.27 0.77
C LEU A 231 48.26 2.31 1.94
N THR A 232 48.87 3.48 2.16
CA THR A 232 49.83 3.72 3.24
C THR A 232 49.15 4.12 4.54
N ALA A 233 49.90 4.11 5.64
CA ALA A 233 49.46 4.63 6.93
C ALA A 233 48.79 6.00 6.81
N ASP A 234 47.61 6.15 7.42
CA ASP A 234 46.77 7.35 7.45
C ASP A 234 46.48 7.97 6.06
N ALA A 235 46.53 7.16 4.98
CA ALA A 235 46.32 7.63 3.63
C ALA A 235 44.86 8.05 3.40
N GLN A 236 44.68 9.20 2.75
CA GLN A 236 43.38 9.69 2.29
C GLN A 236 43.35 9.77 0.76
N LEU A 237 42.39 9.06 0.16
CA LEU A 237 42.28 8.91 -1.29
C LEU A 237 40.90 9.38 -1.77
N ALA A 238 40.89 10.04 -2.92
CA ALA A 238 39.71 10.47 -3.67
C ALA A 238 39.93 10.24 -5.17
N PHE A 239 38.94 10.53 -6.02
CA PHE A 239 38.98 10.23 -7.47
C PHE A 239 40.22 10.71 -8.23
N LEU A 240 40.83 11.81 -7.80
CA LEU A 240 42.00 12.41 -8.46
C LEU A 240 43.29 12.25 -7.64
N SER A 241 43.26 11.45 -6.58
CA SER A 241 44.46 11.09 -5.84
C SER A 241 45.37 10.23 -6.73
N ASN A 242 46.68 10.36 -6.53
CA ASN A 242 47.65 9.50 -7.20
C ASN A 242 47.33 8.02 -6.94
N GLY A 243 47.51 7.17 -7.95
CA GLY A 243 47.21 5.73 -7.89
C GLY A 243 45.73 5.35 -7.69
N VAL A 244 44.80 6.30 -7.82
CA VAL A 244 43.37 6.02 -7.98
C VAL A 244 43.02 6.09 -9.47
N THR A 245 42.44 5.01 -10.00
CA THR A 245 41.98 4.95 -11.40
C THR A 245 40.47 4.76 -11.46
N LEU A 246 39.81 5.54 -12.31
CA LEU A 246 38.37 5.42 -12.56
C LEU A 246 38.10 4.50 -13.75
N GLY A 247 37.06 3.68 -13.66
CA GLY A 247 36.53 2.87 -14.75
C GLY A 247 35.74 3.72 -15.75
N ASP A 248 35.49 3.15 -16.93
CA ASP A 248 34.85 3.86 -18.04
C ASP A 248 33.41 4.26 -17.69
N GLY A 249 32.69 3.44 -16.91
CA GLY A 249 31.35 3.75 -16.41
C GLY A 249 31.24 5.07 -15.64
N ILE A 250 32.33 5.49 -14.98
CA ILE A 250 32.42 6.78 -14.29
C ILE A 250 32.91 7.88 -15.23
N LYS A 251 33.99 7.62 -15.98
CA LYS A 251 34.62 8.62 -16.88
C LYS A 251 33.67 9.11 -17.97
N ASP A 252 32.91 8.19 -18.54
CA ASP A 252 32.03 8.45 -19.67
C ASP A 252 30.60 8.76 -19.21
N GLY A 253 30.32 8.65 -17.91
CA GLY A 253 29.00 8.87 -17.34
C GLY A 253 27.96 7.86 -17.79
N THR A 254 28.38 6.65 -18.20
CA THR A 254 27.45 5.59 -18.66
C THR A 254 26.88 4.76 -17.51
N GLY A 255 27.40 4.93 -16.30
CA GLY A 255 27.04 4.11 -15.15
C GLY A 255 27.69 2.73 -15.16
N MET A 256 27.45 1.98 -14.09
CA MET A 256 27.89 0.60 -13.91
C MET A 256 27.00 -0.41 -14.66
N THR A 257 27.29 -1.70 -14.56
CA THR A 257 26.49 -2.74 -15.23
C THR A 257 25.01 -2.67 -14.80
N PRO A 258 24.05 -2.77 -15.74
CA PRO A 258 22.62 -2.77 -15.42
C PRO A 258 22.24 -3.86 -14.41
N ALA A 259 21.36 -3.51 -13.46
CA ALA A 259 20.88 -4.40 -12.40
C ALA A 259 21.98 -5.03 -11.53
N LYS A 260 23.15 -4.37 -11.44
CA LYS A 260 24.26 -4.80 -10.60
C LYS A 260 24.56 -3.78 -9.52
N GLY A 261 24.74 -4.29 -8.31
CA GLY A 261 25.16 -3.56 -7.13
C GLY A 261 26.64 -3.18 -7.17
N LEU A 262 27.16 -2.75 -6.02
CA LEU A 262 28.57 -2.41 -5.84
C LEU A 262 29.15 -3.17 -4.65
N GLU A 263 30.41 -3.57 -4.79
CA GLU A 263 31.21 -4.20 -3.76
C GLU A 263 32.63 -3.62 -3.75
N ILE A 264 33.34 -3.80 -2.64
CA ILE A 264 34.77 -3.54 -2.55
C ILE A 264 35.52 -4.83 -2.24
N VAL A 265 36.60 -5.09 -3.00
CA VAL A 265 37.38 -6.31 -2.90
C VAL A 265 38.80 -6.11 -3.44
N ALA A 266 39.77 -6.81 -2.88
CA ALA A 266 41.13 -6.90 -3.40
C ALA A 266 41.28 -7.96 -4.48
N ASP A 267 42.28 -7.77 -5.36
CA ASP A 267 42.66 -8.77 -6.36
C ASP A 267 43.56 -9.90 -5.80
N GLY A 268 43.97 -9.79 -4.55
CA GLY A 268 44.83 -10.76 -3.86
C GLY A 268 44.85 -10.52 -2.35
N THR A 269 45.66 -11.31 -1.66
CA THR A 269 45.77 -11.22 -0.19
C THR A 269 46.67 -10.07 0.22
N PHE A 270 46.30 -9.39 1.32
CA PHE A 270 47.06 -8.31 1.93
C PHE A 270 47.59 -8.68 3.33
N GLU A 271 47.99 -9.95 3.47
CA GLU A 271 48.43 -10.59 4.74
C GLU A 271 47.54 -10.17 5.94
N THR A 272 48.03 -10.29 7.17
CA THR A 272 47.33 -9.75 8.37
C THR A 272 47.89 -8.40 8.78
N THR A 273 48.45 -7.65 7.83
CA THR A 273 49.15 -6.38 8.08
C THR A 273 48.55 -5.30 7.20
N GLY A 274 47.95 -4.29 7.83
CA GLY A 274 47.29 -3.20 7.14
C GLY A 274 46.05 -2.75 7.90
N SER A 275 45.96 -1.45 8.18
CA SER A 275 44.83 -0.86 8.90
C SER A 275 43.54 -0.92 8.07
N ASP A 276 42.39 -0.78 8.72
CA ASP A 276 41.10 -0.86 8.01
C ASP A 276 40.98 0.21 6.91
N LEU A 277 40.52 -0.20 5.73
CA LEU A 277 40.22 0.71 4.63
C LEU A 277 38.74 1.09 4.68
N ILE A 278 38.45 2.31 5.11
CA ILE A 278 37.10 2.86 5.17
C ILE A 278 36.81 3.57 3.86
N VAL A 279 35.77 3.14 3.14
CA VAL A 279 35.39 3.71 1.84
C VAL A 279 33.97 4.25 1.91
N THR A 280 33.81 5.53 1.59
CA THR A 280 32.53 6.20 1.44
C THR A 280 32.30 6.58 -0.01
N ILE A 281 31.16 6.17 -0.56
CA ILE A 281 30.75 6.44 -1.94
C ILE A 281 29.43 7.19 -1.91
N THR A 282 29.32 8.23 -2.75
CA THR A 282 28.04 8.87 -3.05
C THR A 282 27.72 8.82 -4.53
N GLY A 283 26.44 8.79 -4.83
CA GLY A 283 25.96 8.65 -6.20
C GLY A 283 24.45 8.55 -6.27
N PHE A 284 23.95 7.98 -7.35
CA PHE A 284 22.54 7.66 -7.51
C PHE A 284 22.33 6.37 -8.32
N ILE A 285 21.20 5.71 -8.10
CA ILE A 285 20.73 4.59 -8.93
C ILE A 285 19.75 5.16 -9.95
N GLY A 286 20.16 5.23 -11.21
CA GLY A 286 19.42 5.89 -12.28
C GLY A 286 19.09 4.95 -13.44
N ASN A 287 18.35 5.45 -14.43
CA ASN A 287 18.09 4.70 -15.67
C ASN A 287 19.41 4.41 -16.40
N VAL A 288 19.49 3.26 -17.07
CA VAL A 288 20.56 3.00 -18.04
C VAL A 288 20.50 4.09 -19.13
N PRO A 289 21.64 4.66 -19.59
CA PRO A 289 21.63 5.65 -20.66
C PRO A 289 20.96 5.08 -21.92
N ALA A 290 20.23 5.95 -22.63
CA ALA A 290 19.57 5.59 -23.89
C ALA A 290 20.57 5.37 -25.03
#